data_AF-A0A087MGQ4-F1
#
_entry.id   AF-A0A087MGQ4-F1
#
_cell.length_a   1.000
_cell.length_b   1.000
_cell.length_c   1.000
_cell.angle_alpha   90.00
_cell.angle_beta   90.00
_cell.angle_gamma   90.00
#
_symmetry.space_group_name_H-M   'P 1'
#
loop_
_entity.id
_entity.type
_entity.pdbx_description
1 polymer ?
#
loop_
_entity_poly.entity_id
_entity_poly.type
_entity_poly.pdbx_seq_one_letter_code
_entity_poly.pdbx_strand_id
1 'polypeptide(L)'
;MRAFLWNSDAEVSVSFPWYDSLSEIEGLFGKLEGVDSGLVTNDVDQGWAMEIHAEQGALFIRERDPDSDETYVNVRVPRHELVRELNRLRHQAKSIVSYLTQALGADVWTTYVRVEPSFGFTVSSELPPAPVAPPKRAWWRFGKGL
;
A
#
# COMPACT_ATOMS: atom_id res chain seq x y z
N MET A 1 2.60 -4.87 -3.88
CA MET A 1 2.12 -3.77 -3.02
C MET A 1 0.61 -3.62 -3.19
N ARG A 2 -0.11 -3.12 -2.18
CA ARG A 2 -1.57 -2.93 -2.24
C ARG A 2 -2.02 -1.70 -1.47
N ALA A 3 -3.01 -0.99 -1.99
CA ALA A 3 -3.63 0.15 -1.33
C ALA A 3 -5.02 -0.21 -0.80
N PHE A 4 -5.41 0.39 0.32
CA PHE A 4 -6.71 0.19 0.95
C PHE A 4 -7.31 1.53 1.29
N LEU A 5 -8.62 1.65 1.06
CA LEU A 5 -9.45 2.71 1.60
C LEU A 5 -10.33 2.07 2.68
N TRP A 6 -10.31 2.66 3.86
CA TRP A 6 -11.02 2.19 5.05
C TRP A 6 -11.87 3.35 5.56
N ASN A 7 -13.08 3.06 6.02
CA ASN A 7 -13.83 3.89 6.96
C ASN A 7 -14.41 3.00 8.07
N SER A 8 -13.89 3.11 9.29
CA SER A 8 -14.32 2.31 10.44
C SER A 8 -15.73 2.67 10.92
N ASP A 9 -16.10 3.94 10.81
CA ASP A 9 -17.39 4.43 11.28
C ASP A 9 -18.53 3.94 10.40
N ALA A 10 -18.25 3.77 9.10
CA ALA A 10 -19.18 3.23 8.11
C ALA A 10 -19.01 1.72 7.88
N GLU A 11 -18.06 1.06 8.55
CA GLU A 11 -17.68 -0.34 8.34
C GLU A 11 -17.41 -0.68 6.86
N VAL A 12 -16.82 0.26 6.11
CA VAL A 12 -16.51 0.08 4.68
C VAL A 12 -15.01 -0.10 4.51
N SER A 13 -14.62 -1.09 3.71
CA SER A 13 -13.28 -1.20 3.15
C SER A 13 -13.32 -1.45 1.65
N VAL A 14 -12.55 -0.66 0.90
CA VAL A 14 -12.28 -0.83 -0.54
C VAL A 14 -10.84 -1.26 -0.68
N SER A 15 -10.62 -2.29 -1.48
CA SER A 15 -9.29 -2.84 -1.71
C SER A 15 -8.89 -2.67 -3.15
N PHE A 16 -7.85 -1.87 -3.41
CA PHE A 16 -7.36 -1.66 -4.77
C PHE A 16 -6.66 -2.92 -5.32
N PRO A 17 -6.46 -3.01 -6.66
CA PRO A 17 -5.67 -4.07 -7.29
C PRO A 17 -4.28 -4.26 -6.65
N TRP A 18 -3.66 -5.39 -6.95
CA TRP A 18 -2.25 -5.59 -6.64
C TRP A 18 -1.38 -4.83 -7.63
N TYR A 19 -0.30 -4.25 -7.12
CA TYR A 19 0.68 -3.52 -7.91
C TYR A 19 2.07 -4.07 -7.62
N ASP A 20 2.88 -4.30 -8.64
CA ASP A 20 4.20 -4.87 -8.47
C ASP A 20 5.19 -3.83 -7.94
N SER A 21 4.96 -2.55 -8.24
CA SER A 21 5.84 -1.46 -7.82
C SER A 21 5.09 -0.22 -7.35
N LEU A 22 5.79 0.65 -6.60
CA LEU A 22 5.26 1.95 -6.18
C LEU A 22 4.90 2.81 -7.40
N SER A 23 5.68 2.74 -8.48
CA SER A 23 5.43 3.52 -9.71
C SER A 23 4.08 3.19 -10.36
N GLU A 24 3.63 1.93 -10.29
CA GLU A 24 2.31 1.53 -10.81
C GLU A 24 1.17 2.12 -9.97
N ILE A 25 1.31 2.08 -8.64
CA ILE A 25 0.36 2.74 -7.71
C ILE A 25 0.30 4.24 -7.99
N GLU A 26 1.45 4.88 -8.20
CA GLU A 26 1.51 6.31 -8.52
C GLU A 26 0.79 6.65 -9.83
N GLY A 27 0.79 5.74 -10.80
CA GLY A 27 -0.01 5.85 -12.02
C GLY A 27 -1.51 5.97 -11.71
N LEU A 28 -2.05 5.12 -10.82
CA LEU A 28 -3.44 5.25 -10.36
C LEU A 28 -3.65 6.57 -9.62
N PHE A 29 -2.76 6.93 -8.69
CA PHE A 29 -2.95 8.15 -7.91
C PHE A 29 -2.94 9.41 -8.78
N GLY A 30 -2.10 9.45 -9.81
CA GLY A 30 -2.09 10.51 -10.80
C GLY A 30 -3.43 10.63 -11.54
N LYS A 31 -4.09 9.51 -11.87
CA LYS A 31 -5.44 9.53 -12.46
C LYS A 31 -6.49 10.05 -11.47
N LEU A 32 -6.44 9.59 -10.22
CA LEU A 32 -7.34 10.08 -9.16
C LEU A 32 -7.19 11.59 -8.93
N GLU A 33 -5.99 12.14 -9.12
CA GLU A 33 -5.68 13.58 -9.02
C GLU A 33 -5.99 14.38 -10.29
N GLY A 34 -5.88 13.78 -11.47
CA GLY A 34 -5.97 14.48 -12.75
C GLY A 34 -7.31 14.39 -13.50
N VAL A 35 -8.13 13.36 -13.23
CA VAL A 35 -9.41 13.16 -13.94
C VAL A 35 -10.56 13.84 -13.18
N ASP A 36 -11.02 14.97 -13.70
CA ASP A 36 -12.07 15.79 -13.07
C ASP A 36 -13.50 15.28 -13.29
N SER A 37 -13.73 14.58 -14.40
CA SER A 37 -15.04 14.01 -14.73
C SER A 37 -14.89 12.79 -15.65
N GLY A 38 -15.74 11.79 -15.47
CA GLY A 38 -15.78 10.57 -16.28
C GLY A 38 -15.00 9.40 -15.67
N LEU A 39 -14.64 8.43 -16.50
CA LEU A 39 -13.95 7.21 -16.06
C LEU A 39 -12.51 7.53 -15.64
N VAL A 40 -12.16 7.22 -14.40
CA VAL A 40 -10.80 7.33 -13.86
C VAL A 40 -10.02 6.05 -14.11
N THR A 41 -10.60 4.90 -13.76
CA THR A 41 -10.02 3.59 -14.02
C THR A 41 -11.11 2.52 -14.09
N ASN A 42 -10.85 1.49 -14.88
CA ASN A 42 -11.59 0.25 -14.91
C ASN A 42 -10.56 -0.88 -14.94
N ASP A 43 -10.53 -1.68 -13.89
CA ASP A 43 -9.60 -2.79 -13.71
C ASP A 43 -10.40 -4.07 -13.45
N VAL A 44 -10.00 -5.16 -14.10
CA VAL A 44 -10.64 -6.46 -13.96
C VAL A 44 -9.54 -7.50 -13.82
N ASP A 45 -9.48 -8.17 -12.67
CA ASP A 45 -8.48 -9.19 -12.38
C ASP A 45 -9.06 -10.31 -11.50
N GLN A 46 -8.69 -11.55 -11.80
CA GLN A 46 -9.06 -12.78 -11.06
C GLN A 46 -10.54 -12.86 -10.59
N GLY A 47 -11.51 -12.49 -11.41
CA GLY A 47 -12.93 -12.57 -11.04
C GLY A 47 -13.41 -11.41 -10.15
N TRP A 48 -12.70 -10.29 -10.17
CA TRP A 48 -13.08 -9.07 -9.47
C TRP A 48 -12.89 -7.86 -10.40
N ALA A 49 -13.85 -6.95 -10.40
CA ALA A 49 -13.83 -5.75 -11.20
C ALA A 49 -13.96 -4.49 -10.33
N MET A 50 -13.06 -3.53 -10.53
CA MET A 50 -13.09 -2.22 -9.91
C MET A 50 -13.24 -1.13 -10.96
N GLU A 51 -14.25 -0.30 -10.77
CA GLU A 51 -14.51 0.87 -11.59
C GLU A 51 -14.53 2.13 -10.72
N ILE A 52 -13.85 3.17 -11.19
CA ILE A 52 -13.82 4.47 -10.51
C ILE A 52 -14.22 5.55 -11.51
N HIS A 53 -15.24 6.31 -11.15
CA HIS A 53 -15.68 7.50 -11.87
C HIS A 53 -15.47 8.76 -11.04
N ALA A 54 -15.05 9.84 -11.69
CA ALA A 54 -15.03 11.18 -11.11
C ALA A 54 -16.27 11.94 -11.59
N GLU A 55 -16.95 12.61 -10.67
CA GLU A 55 -18.02 13.54 -11.01
C GLU A 55 -18.25 14.51 -9.84
N GLN A 56 -18.43 15.80 -10.15
CA GLN A 56 -18.81 16.84 -9.19
C GLN A 56 -17.95 16.89 -7.92
N GLY A 57 -16.63 16.72 -8.07
CA GLY A 57 -15.68 16.75 -6.95
C GLY A 57 -15.71 15.52 -6.03
N ALA A 58 -16.41 14.47 -6.44
CA ALA A 58 -16.43 13.17 -5.76
C ALA A 58 -15.86 12.08 -6.66
N LEU A 59 -15.44 10.98 -6.03
CA LEU A 59 -15.11 9.73 -6.69
C LEU A 59 -16.16 8.69 -6.32
N PHE A 60 -16.69 8.02 -7.33
CA PHE A 60 -17.62 6.90 -7.21
C PHE A 60 -16.82 5.64 -7.49
N ILE A 61 -16.70 4.79 -6.48
CA ILE A 61 -15.90 3.57 -6.52
C ILE A 61 -16.85 2.39 -6.42
N ARG A 62 -16.77 1.50 -7.40
CA ARG A 62 -17.58 0.29 -7.46
C ARG A 62 -16.69 -0.93 -7.58
N GLU A 63 -16.92 -1.89 -6.71
CA GLU A 63 -16.35 -3.24 -6.78
C GLU A 63 -17.48 -4.24 -7.06
N ARG A 64 -17.30 -5.09 -8.06
CA ARG A 64 -18.29 -6.09 -8.46
C ARG A 64 -17.62 -7.36 -8.94
N ASP A 65 -18.39 -8.43 -8.99
CA ASP A 65 -18.06 -9.60 -9.79
C ASP A 65 -18.24 -9.24 -11.28
N PRO A 66 -17.26 -9.52 -12.16
CA PRO A 66 -17.42 -9.32 -13.60
C PRO A 66 -18.37 -10.33 -14.24
N ASP A 67 -18.48 -11.54 -13.68
CA ASP A 67 -19.20 -12.70 -14.22
C ASP A 67 -20.61 -12.86 -13.62
N SER A 68 -20.93 -12.11 -12.57
CA SER A 68 -22.26 -12.01 -11.98
C SER A 68 -22.71 -10.55 -11.80
N ASP A 69 -23.99 -10.33 -11.50
CA ASP A 69 -24.52 -8.99 -11.19
C ASP A 69 -24.25 -8.57 -9.72
N GLU A 70 -23.44 -9.32 -8.98
CA GLU A 70 -23.15 -9.05 -7.57
C GLU A 70 -22.21 -7.84 -7.41
N THR A 71 -22.66 -6.87 -6.61
CA THR A 71 -21.86 -5.68 -6.25
C THR A 71 -21.42 -5.78 -4.79
N TYR A 72 -20.10 -5.82 -4.57
CA TYR A 72 -19.51 -5.94 -3.25
C TYR A 72 -19.34 -4.58 -2.57
N VAL A 73 -18.98 -3.56 -3.34
CA VAL A 73 -18.80 -2.20 -2.83
C VAL A 73 -19.33 -1.20 -3.84
N ASN A 74 -20.02 -0.17 -3.37
CA ASN A 74 -20.44 0.98 -4.19
C ASN A 74 -20.49 2.22 -3.32
N VAL A 75 -19.44 3.03 -3.36
CA VAL A 75 -19.25 4.15 -2.44
C VAL A 75 -18.90 5.43 -3.15
N ARG A 76 -19.30 6.53 -2.52
CA ARG A 76 -18.95 7.89 -2.94
C ARG A 76 -18.04 8.51 -1.90
N VAL A 77 -16.90 9.03 -2.33
CA VAL A 77 -15.94 9.71 -1.45
C VAL A 77 -15.62 11.12 -1.94
N PRO A 78 -15.43 12.09 -1.04
CA PRO A 78 -14.93 13.42 -1.41
C PRO A 78 -13.52 13.28 -2.02
N ARG A 79 -13.37 13.73 -3.27
CA ARG A 79 -12.11 13.55 -4.00
C ARG A 79 -10.95 14.28 -3.32
N HIS A 80 -11.20 15.50 -2.86
CA HIS A 80 -10.17 16.33 -2.24
C HIS A 80 -9.61 15.71 -0.95
N GLU A 81 -10.45 15.08 -0.13
CA GLU A 81 -10.03 14.41 1.11
C GLU A 81 -9.22 13.16 0.79
N LEU A 82 -9.71 12.34 -0.16
CA LEU A 82 -8.99 11.15 -0.59
C LEU A 82 -7.61 11.52 -1.14
N VAL A 83 -7.54 12.48 -2.06
CA VAL A 83 -6.28 12.94 -2.66
C VAL A 83 -5.31 13.48 -1.61
N ARG A 84 -5.80 14.20 -0.60
CA ARG A 84 -4.96 14.68 0.51
C ARG A 84 -4.33 13.51 1.27
N GLU A 85 -5.12 12.50 1.64
CA GLU A 85 -4.61 11.32 2.36
C GLU A 85 -3.68 10.47 1.48
N LEU A 86 -3.99 10.30 0.19
CA LEU A 86 -3.12 9.60 -0.75
C LEU A 86 -1.76 10.29 -0.86
N ASN A 87 -1.72 11.62 -0.88
CA ASN A 87 -0.46 12.36 -0.89
C ASN A 87 0.36 12.16 0.39
N ARG A 88 -0.30 12.12 1.55
CA ARG A 88 0.36 11.81 2.82
C ARG A 88 0.96 10.39 2.80
N LEU A 89 0.17 9.40 2.37
CA LEU A 89 0.60 8.00 2.25
C LEU A 89 1.73 7.84 1.23
N ARG A 90 1.67 8.54 0.10
CA ARG A 90 2.72 8.56 -0.93
C ARG A 90 4.06 9.01 -0.35
N HIS A 91 4.06 10.10 0.45
CA HIS A 91 5.29 10.56 1.11
C HIS A 91 5.83 9.53 2.09
N GLN A 92 4.97 8.94 2.93
CA GLN A 92 5.37 7.90 3.88
C GLN A 92 5.95 6.67 3.17
N ALA A 93 5.30 6.20 2.11
CA ALA A 93 5.78 5.06 1.32
C ALA A 93 7.17 5.35 0.71
N LYS A 94 7.37 6.54 0.13
CA LYS A 94 8.68 6.95 -0.41
C LYS A 94 9.77 6.99 0.66
N SER A 95 9.47 7.50 1.85
CA SER A 95 10.43 7.52 2.96
C SER A 95 10.81 6.11 3.41
N ILE A 96 9.84 5.19 3.50
CA ILE A 96 10.09 3.78 3.86
C ILE A 96 10.94 3.10 2.80
N VAL A 97 10.57 3.23 1.52
CA VAL A 97 11.33 2.65 0.40
C VAL A 97 12.76 3.20 0.39
N SER A 98 12.94 4.51 0.54
CA SER A 98 14.28 5.11 0.60
C SER A 98 15.13 4.56 1.75
N TYR A 99 14.55 4.42 2.94
CA TYR A 99 15.23 3.82 4.09
C TYR A 99 15.64 2.36 3.82
N LEU A 100 14.72 1.55 3.29
CA LEU A 100 14.99 0.15 2.97
C LEU A 100 16.06 0.00 1.89
N THR A 101 15.99 0.82 0.84
CA THR A 101 17.00 0.85 -0.23
C THR A 101 18.38 1.18 0.33
N GLN A 102 18.49 2.13 1.26
CA GLN A 102 19.76 2.47 1.90
C GLN A 102 20.27 1.32 2.80
N ALA A 103 19.38 0.68 3.56
CA ALA A 103 19.74 -0.40 4.47
C ALA A 103 20.16 -1.69 3.75
N LEU A 104 19.58 -1.96 2.58
CA LEU A 104 19.75 -3.22 1.85
C LEU A 104 20.66 -3.07 0.61
N GLY A 105 20.95 -1.84 0.21
CA GLY A 105 21.80 -1.52 -0.95
C GLY A 105 21.14 -1.75 -2.32
N ALA A 106 19.83 -2.04 -2.35
CA ALA A 106 19.08 -2.27 -3.57
C ALA A 106 17.65 -1.72 -3.44
N ASP A 107 17.16 -1.10 -4.52
CA ASP A 107 15.76 -0.69 -4.64
C ASP A 107 15.00 -1.74 -5.45
N VAL A 108 14.06 -2.42 -4.78
CA VAL A 108 13.22 -3.45 -5.40
C VAL A 108 11.74 -3.12 -5.38
N TRP A 109 11.39 -1.92 -4.90
CA TRP A 109 9.99 -1.54 -4.66
C TRP A 109 9.55 -0.40 -5.58
N THR A 110 10.46 0.50 -5.99
CA THR A 110 10.06 1.69 -6.75
C THR A 110 9.58 1.35 -8.15
N THR A 111 10.30 0.49 -8.86
CA THR A 111 10.00 0.07 -10.24
C THR A 111 10.08 -1.44 -10.36
N TYR A 112 9.44 -1.99 -11.39
CA TYR A 112 9.55 -3.41 -11.69
C TYR A 112 11.00 -3.79 -12.01
N VAL A 113 11.59 -4.62 -11.16
CA VAL A 113 12.98 -5.05 -11.30
C VAL A 113 13.04 -6.26 -12.24
N ARG A 114 13.59 -6.06 -13.44
CA ARG A 114 13.80 -7.13 -14.44
C ARG A 114 15.10 -7.92 -14.25
N VAL A 115 16.03 -7.38 -13.46
CA VAL A 115 17.35 -7.94 -13.22
C VAL A 115 17.50 -8.22 -11.73
N GLU A 116 17.89 -9.43 -11.36
CA GLU A 116 17.95 -9.84 -9.96
C GLU A 116 18.81 -8.87 -9.12
N PRO A 117 18.25 -8.28 -8.05
CA PRO A 117 18.94 -7.28 -7.25
C PRO A 117 20.05 -7.93 -6.42
N SER A 118 21.25 -7.33 -6.42
CA SER A 118 22.33 -7.71 -5.52
C SER A 118 22.26 -6.90 -4.23
N PHE A 119 22.07 -7.57 -3.09
CA PHE A 119 22.02 -6.90 -1.78
C PHE A 119 23.43 -6.68 -1.24
N GLY A 120 23.73 -5.43 -0.87
CA GLY A 120 25.01 -5.07 -0.26
C GLY A 120 24.97 -5.33 1.23
N PHE A 121 25.30 -6.55 1.68
CA PHE A 121 25.59 -6.75 3.09
C PHE A 121 27.00 -6.21 3.38
N THR A 122 27.09 -5.05 4.01
CA THR A 122 28.33 -4.67 4.70
C THR A 122 28.48 -5.60 5.89
N VAL A 123 29.10 -6.76 5.68
CA VAL A 123 29.62 -7.58 6.78
C VAL A 123 30.78 -6.78 7.36
N SER A 124 30.51 -5.96 8.39
CA SER A 124 31.59 -5.58 9.31
C SER A 124 32.09 -6.87 9.92
N SER A 125 33.30 -7.29 9.55
CA SER A 125 33.99 -8.46 10.10
C SER A 125 34.40 -8.27 11.56
N GLU A 126 34.13 -7.10 12.14
CA GLU A 126 34.26 -6.84 13.56
C GLU A 126 32.94 -7.13 14.25
N LEU A 127 32.86 -8.31 14.86
CA LEU A 127 31.89 -8.60 15.92
C LEU A 127 31.96 -7.46 16.95
N PRO A 128 30.87 -6.72 17.22
CA PRO A 128 30.85 -5.83 18.38
C PRO A 128 31.12 -6.68 19.63
N PRO A 129 31.89 -6.17 20.61
CA PRO A 129 32.15 -6.91 21.83
C PRO A 129 30.83 -7.35 22.45
N ALA A 130 30.78 -8.61 22.90
CA ALA A 130 29.57 -9.20 23.44
C ALA A 130 28.90 -8.24 24.44
N PRO A 131 27.58 -8.01 24.34
CA PRO A 131 26.89 -7.17 25.29
C PRO A 131 27.12 -7.72 26.71
N VAL A 132 27.60 -6.86 27.60
CA VAL A 132 27.77 -7.18 29.02
C VAL A 132 26.42 -7.67 29.53
N ALA A 133 26.39 -8.91 30.03
CA ALA A 133 25.16 -9.54 30.49
C ALA A 133 24.46 -8.64 31.51
N PRO A 134 23.17 -8.28 31.32
CA PRO A 134 22.43 -7.56 32.34
C PRO A 134 22.36 -8.42 33.61
N PRO A 135 22.41 -7.81 34.81
CA PRO A 135 22.29 -8.56 36.06
C PRO A 135 20.97 -9.35 36.04
N LYS A 136 21.06 -10.64 36.39
CA LYS A 136 19.93 -11.57 36.45
C LYS A 136 18.83 -11.02 37.37
N ARG A 137 17.84 -10.31 36.82
CA ARG A 137 16.59 -10.01 37.51
C ARG A 137 15.53 -10.97 36.98
N ALA A 138 15.20 -11.94 37.82
CA ALA A 138 14.14 -12.92 37.59
C ALA A 138 12.77 -12.24 37.66
N TRP A 139 12.02 -12.17 36.55
CA TRP A 139 10.58 -11.92 36.57
C TRP A 139 9.90 -12.81 35.50
N TRP A 140 8.76 -13.38 35.89
CA TRP A 140 8.13 -14.60 35.36
C TRP A 140 7.28 -14.41 34.09
N ARG A 141 6.90 -15.55 33.48
CA ARG A 141 6.01 -15.76 32.31
C ARG A 141 4.53 -15.44 32.59
N PHE A 142 3.73 -15.28 31.52
CA PHE A 142 2.45 -15.97 31.14
C PHE A 142 1.72 -15.09 30.09
N GLY A 143 1.04 -15.57 29.04
CA GLY A 143 0.70 -16.90 28.52
C GLY A 143 -0.01 -16.76 27.16
N LYS A 144 -0.07 -17.85 26.38
CA LYS A 144 -0.96 -18.00 25.22
C LYS A 144 -2.34 -18.44 25.70
N GLY A 145 -3.39 -17.97 25.02
CA GLY A 145 -4.77 -18.47 25.12
C GLY A 145 -5.36 -18.53 23.72
N LEU A 146 -6.06 -19.64 23.45
CA LEU A 146 -6.61 -20.13 22.17
C LEU A 146 -7.46 -19.13 21.38
#